data_AF-A0A935VNE4-F1
#
_entry.id   AF-A0A935VNE4-F1
#
_cell.length_a   1.000
_cell.length_b   1.000
_cell.length_c   1.000
_cell.angle_alpha   90.00
_cell.angle_beta   90.00
_cell.angle_gamma   90.00
#
_symmetry.space_group_name_H-M   'P 1'
#
loop_
_entity.id
_entity.type
_entity.pdbx_description
1 polymer ?
#
loop_
_entity_poly.entity_id
_entity_poly.type
_entity_poly.pdbx_seq_one_letter_code
_entity_poly.pdbx_strand_id
1 'polypeptide(L)'
;MESCPNGVFYFGDENEDAVCNGEETVSFTQLIKDRAGYRFLEELGTKPRVYYLPPKERQFPVERGYEDLPDDIKARFKDIMEAEKK
;
A
#
# COMPACT_ATOMS: atom_id res chain seq x y z
N MET A 1 17.23 -5.28 -2.39
CA MET A 1 15.93 -5.43 -1.69
C MET A 1 16.04 -5.23 -0.18
N GLU A 2 17.23 -5.02 0.40
CA GLU A 2 17.41 -4.90 1.87
C GLU A 2 17.02 -3.54 2.50
N SER A 3 16.48 -2.58 1.76
CA SER A 3 16.22 -1.22 2.29
C SER A 3 14.82 -1.02 2.88
N CYS A 4 13.99 -2.07 2.95
CA CYS A 4 12.64 -1.99 3.52
C CYS A 4 12.43 -3.06 4.59
N PRO A 5 12.64 -2.72 5.88
CA PRO A 5 12.59 -3.70 6.97
C PRO A 5 11.21 -4.33 7.16
N ASN A 6 10.16 -3.72 6.60
CA ASN A 6 8.78 -4.23 6.67
C ASN A 6 8.35 -5.02 5.43
N GLY A 7 9.25 -5.33 4.49
CA GLY A 7 8.93 -6.19 3.32
C GLY A 7 7.80 -5.67 2.43
N VAL A 8 7.58 -4.34 2.37
CA VAL A 8 6.40 -3.74 1.73
C VAL A 8 6.48 -3.68 0.20
N PHE A 9 7.68 -3.79 -0.37
CA PHE A 9 7.86 -3.74 -1.82
C PHE A 9 8.00 -5.15 -2.38
N TYR A 10 7.12 -5.45 -3.32
CA TYR A 10 7.12 -6.68 -4.10
C TYR A 10 7.61 -6.36 -5.51
N PHE A 11 8.57 -7.12 -6.01
CA PHE A 11 9.06 -7.02 -7.39
C PHE A 11 9.00 -8.39 -8.06
N GLY A 12 8.73 -8.40 -9.36
CA GLY A 12 8.62 -9.63 -10.13
C GLY A 12 8.18 -9.38 -11.56
N ASP A 13 7.74 -10.44 -12.23
CA ASP A 13 7.32 -10.43 -13.63
C ASP A 13 5.81 -10.72 -13.72
N GLU A 14 5.10 -9.87 -14.45
CA GLU A 14 3.65 -10.00 -14.66
C GLU A 14 3.29 -11.23 -15.51
N ASN A 15 4.17 -11.67 -16.41
CA ASN A 15 3.93 -12.80 -17.30
C ASN A 15 4.16 -14.14 -16.60
N GLU A 16 5.07 -14.18 -15.63
CA GLU A 16 5.30 -15.35 -14.77
C GLU A 16 4.32 -15.43 -13.60
N ASP A 17 3.48 -14.40 -13.42
CA ASP A 17 2.52 -14.24 -12.31
C ASP A 17 3.16 -14.39 -10.92
N ALA A 18 4.40 -13.95 -10.75
CA ALA A 18 5.16 -14.14 -9.51
C ALA A 18 5.83 -12.83 -9.06
N VAL A 19 5.63 -12.46 -7.79
CA VAL A 19 6.27 -11.31 -7.16
C VAL A 19 6.86 -11.68 -5.79
N CYS A 20 8.00 -11.08 -5.45
CA CYS A 20 8.78 -11.37 -4.25
C CYS A 20 9.18 -10.09 -3.51
N ASN A 21 9.11 -10.10 -2.18
CA ASN A 21 9.59 -9.00 -1.33
C ASN A 21 10.93 -9.28 -0.63
N GLY A 22 11.56 -10.43 -0.95
CA GLY A 22 12.79 -10.91 -0.32
C GLY A 22 12.56 -11.92 0.82
N GLU A 23 11.36 -11.99 1.39
CA GLU A 23 10.99 -12.97 2.41
C GLU A 23 9.99 -14.01 1.89
N GLU A 24 9.02 -13.57 1.10
CA GLU A 24 8.00 -14.42 0.49
C GLU A 24 7.88 -14.17 -1.02
N THR A 25 7.43 -15.19 -1.75
CA THR A 25 7.05 -15.12 -3.16
C THR A 25 5.58 -15.53 -3.28
N VAL A 26 4.78 -14.67 -3.91
CA VAL A 26 3.32 -14.85 -4.04
C VAL A 26 2.87 -14.65 -5.48
N SER A 27 1.69 -15.18 -5.82
CA SER A 27 1.07 -14.92 -7.12
C SER A 27 0.67 -13.44 -7.23
N PHE A 28 1.08 -12.79 -8.31
CA PHE A 28 0.78 -11.39 -8.57
C PHE A 28 -0.73 -11.16 -8.68
N THR A 29 -1.40 -11.93 -9.53
CA THR A 29 -2.84 -11.81 -9.79
C THR A 29 -3.65 -12.04 -8.53
N GLN A 30 -3.27 -13.05 -7.72
CA GLN A 30 -3.94 -13.34 -6.46
C GLN A 30 -3.73 -12.21 -5.44
N LEU A 31 -2.50 -11.68 -5.33
CA LEU A 31 -2.18 -10.59 -4.41
C LEU A 31 -3.01 -9.33 -4.71
N ILE A 32 -3.10 -8.93 -5.97
CA ILE A 32 -3.87 -7.74 -6.38
C ILE A 32 -5.36 -7.95 -6.11
N LYS A 33 -5.89 -9.14 -6.40
CA LYS A 33 -7.30 -9.47 -6.17
C LYS A 33 -7.66 -9.46 -4.68
N ASP A 34 -6.86 -10.12 -3.84
CA ASP A 34 -7.18 -10.32 -2.42
C ASP A 34 -6.93 -9.08 -1.56
N ARG A 35 -6.02 -8.21 -2.00
CA ARG A 35 -5.67 -6.98 -1.29
C ARG A 35 -6.18 -5.72 -1.96
N ALA A 36 -7.08 -5.83 -2.94
CA ALA A 36 -7.66 -4.69 -3.66
C ALA A 36 -6.59 -3.73 -4.21
N GLY A 37 -5.56 -4.30 -4.85
CA GLY A 37 -4.48 -3.53 -5.44
C GLY A 37 -4.98 -2.64 -6.59
N TYR A 38 -4.47 -1.41 -6.67
CA TYR A 38 -4.93 -0.41 -7.64
C TYR A 38 -3.76 0.32 -8.31
N ARG A 39 -4.02 0.91 -9.49
CA ARG A 39 -3.08 1.77 -10.19
C ARG A 39 -3.40 3.23 -9.89
N PHE A 40 -2.38 4.00 -9.52
CA PHE A 40 -2.56 5.43 -9.25
C PHE A 40 -2.90 6.17 -10.54
N LEU A 41 -3.99 6.94 -10.52
CA LEU A 41 -4.49 7.74 -11.65
C LEU A 41 -4.71 6.91 -12.94
N GLU A 42 -5.33 5.73 -12.80
CA GLU A 42 -5.59 4.82 -13.93
C GLU A 42 -6.38 5.48 -15.07
N GLU A 43 -7.26 6.44 -14.75
CA GLU A 43 -8.07 7.21 -15.71
C GLU A 43 -7.26 7.96 -16.77
N LEU A 44 -5.98 8.28 -16.49
CA LEU A 44 -5.09 8.95 -17.43
C LEU A 44 -4.60 8.02 -18.57
N GLY A 45 -4.86 6.72 -18.48
CA GLY A 45 -4.52 5.77 -19.55
C GLY A 45 -3.02 5.47 -19.70
N THR A 46 -2.19 5.87 -18.73
CA THR A 46 -0.73 5.66 -18.73
C THR A 46 -0.32 4.22 -18.46
N LYS A 47 -1.27 3.37 -18.04
CA LYS A 47 -1.10 1.94 -17.75
C LYS A 47 0.18 1.64 -16.94
N PRO A 48 0.34 2.22 -15.74
CA PRO A 48 1.55 2.01 -14.95
C PRO A 48 1.70 0.53 -14.57
N ARG A 49 2.96 0.08 -14.44
CA ARG A 49 3.33 -1.28 -14.00
C ARG A 49 3.52 -1.40 -12.49
N VAL A 50 3.13 -0.35 -11.76
CA VAL A 50 3.22 -0.28 -10.31
C VAL A 50 1.80 -0.31 -9.76
N TYR A 51 1.56 -1.24 -8.85
CA TYR A 51 0.30 -1.40 -8.14
C TYR A 51 0.50 -1.03 -6.68
N TYR A 52 -0.42 -0.23 -6.16
CA TYR A 52 -0.46 0.15 -4.75
C TYR A 52 -1.43 -0.76 -4.02
N LEU A 53 -1.02 -1.23 -2.85
CA LEU A 53 -1.88 -2.00 -1.97
C LEU A 53 -2.45 -1.06 -0.90
N PRO A 54 -3.77 -1.01 -0.71
CA PRO A 54 -4.37 -0.29 0.41
C PRO A 54 -3.87 -0.88 1.75
N PRO A 55 -3.79 -0.06 2.80
CA PRO A 55 -3.44 -0.53 4.12
C PRO A 55 -4.46 -1.57 4.61
N LYS A 56 -3.97 -2.70 5.11
CA LYS A 56 -4.76 -3.77 5.70
C LYS A 56 -4.13 -4.17 7.04
N GLU A 57 -4.96 -4.41 8.05
CA GLU A 57 -4.54 -4.95 9.35
C GLU A 57 -3.36 -4.19 9.97
N ARG A 58 -3.52 -2.87 10.15
CA ARG A 58 -2.46 -1.99 10.63
C ARG A 58 -1.97 -2.47 12.01
N GLN A 59 -0.67 -2.74 12.13
CA GLN A 59 -0.06 -3.13 13.40
C GLN A 59 0.05 -1.97 14.40
N PHE A 60 -0.07 -0.73 13.93
CA PHE A 60 0.03 0.47 14.73
C PHE A 60 -1.13 1.42 14.45
N PRO A 61 -1.57 2.23 15.44
CA PRO A 61 -2.56 3.26 15.24
C PRO A 61 -2.15 4.22 14.13
N VAL A 62 -3.15 4.73 13.41
CA VAL A 62 -2.94 5.68 12.31
C VAL A 62 -2.27 6.96 12.80
N GLU A 63 -2.55 7.38 14.04
CA GLU A 63 -1.94 8.54 14.68
C GLU A 63 -0.42 8.43 14.88
N ARG A 64 0.16 7.22 14.81
CA ARG A 64 1.59 7.02 15.09
C ARG A 64 2.44 7.71 14.01
N GLY A 65 3.23 8.70 14.42
CA GLY A 65 4.06 9.51 13.54
C GLY A 65 3.45 10.88 13.16
N TYR A 66 2.31 11.24 13.74
CA TYR A 66 1.69 12.56 13.51
C TYR A 66 2.20 13.63 14.47
N GLU A 67 3.04 13.28 15.44
CA GLU A 67 3.51 14.18 16.50
C GLU A 67 4.15 15.46 15.92
N ASP A 68 4.99 15.30 14.90
CA ASP A 68 5.71 16.40 14.24
C ASP A 68 4.96 17.03 13.05
N LEU A 69 3.73 16.58 12.75
CA LEU A 69 2.97 17.12 11.62
C LEU A 69 2.27 18.45 11.98
N PRO A 70 2.29 19.45 11.08
CA PRO A 70 1.48 20.65 11.20
C PRO A 70 -0.01 20.35 11.32
N ASP A 71 -0.75 21.18 12.07
CA ASP A 71 -2.19 21.01 12.31
C ASP A 71 -3.03 21.02 11.03
N ASP A 72 -2.60 21.74 9.98
CA ASP A 72 -3.28 21.76 8.68
C ASP A 72 -3.20 20.41 7.95
N ILE A 73 -2.09 19.69 8.12
CA ILE A 73 -1.90 18.36 7.53
C ILE A 73 -2.72 17.33 8.30
N LYS A 74 -2.74 17.42 9.64
CA LYS A 74 -3.58 16.56 10.49
C LYS A 74 -5.06 16.67 10.14
N ALA A 75 -5.53 17.88 9.83
CA ALA A 75 -6.92 18.12 9.45
C ALA A 75 -7.35 17.40 8.17
N ARG A 76 -6.43 17.22 7.19
CA ARG A 76 -6.74 16.53 5.92
C ARG A 76 -7.08 15.06 6.08
N PHE A 77 -6.54 14.42 7.12
CA PHE A 77 -6.75 12.99 7.36
C PHE A 77 -7.95 12.71 8.26
N LYS A 78 -8.59 13.73 8.86
CA LYS A 78 -9.64 13.58 9.89
C LYS A 78 -10.78 12.65 9.46
N ASP A 79 -11.24 12.74 8.22
CA ASP A 79 -12.37 11.93 7.72
C ASP A 79 -12.00 10.45 7.55
N ILE A 80 -10.75 10.17 7.22
CA ILE A 80 -10.20 8.80 7.14
C ILE A 80 -10.01 8.23 8.55
N MET A 81 -9.65 9.08 9.52
CA MET A 81 -9.46 8.71 10.93
C MET A 81 -10.76 8.36 11.66
N GLU A 82 -11.86 9.05 11.35
CA GLU A 82 -13.16 8.80 11.98
C GLU A 82 -13.85 7.54 11.46
N ALA A 83 -13.52 7.10 10.23
CA ALA A 83 -14.07 5.89 9.61
C ALA A 83 -13.64 4.59 10.30
N GLU A 84 -12.45 4.53 10.92
CA GLU A 84 -11.96 3.34 11.65
C GLU A 84 -12.44 3.27 13.11
N LYS A 85 -13.12 4.30 13.63
CA LYS A 85 -13.65 4.32 15.02
C LYS A 85 -15.07 3.73 15.15
N LYS A 86 -15.62 3.13 14.09
CA LYS A 86 -16.99 2.63 14.04
C LYS A 86 -17.02 1.15 13.69
#